data_AF-A0A2V6YMF1-F1
#
_entry.id   AF-A0A2V6YMF1-F1
#
_cell.length_a   1.000
_cell.length_b   1.000
_cell.length_c   1.000
_cell.angle_alpha   90.00
_cell.angle_beta   90.00
_cell.angle_gamma   90.00
#
_symmetry.space_group_name_H-M   'P 1'
#
loop_
_entity.id
_entity.type
_entity.pdbx_description
1 polymer ?
#
loop_
_entity_poly.entity_id
_entity_poly.type
_entity_poly.pdbx_seq_one_letter_code
_entity_poly.pdbx_strand_id
1 'polypeptide(L)'
;MADVTLYEISERVTFDPDPHNPAVIVRTATSPLLGFAAVGTPLCPSDLLISVPRLRSCTVSANGTSSVSVVTGLGLVSGTFDVLINAPGNDPVHVPDLPVISGKFDGSVDLSAAVVRRVPHGSVTGTFTFPDPTTGQLVTLPFTGKFRLPFGLDALGRALRHRDTPAHFYLADDESSHIRIRSDERSVGFPTVRLEVRFQ
;
A
#
# COMPACT_ATOMS: atom_id res chain seq x y z
N MET A 1 -6.91 5.17 -13.32
CA MET A 1 -6.29 3.94 -12.77
C MET A 1 -5.30 4.36 -11.69
N ALA A 2 -4.85 3.45 -10.83
CA ALA A 2 -3.76 3.73 -9.90
C ALA A 2 -2.42 3.65 -10.63
N ASP A 3 -1.46 4.48 -10.25
CA ASP A 3 -0.11 4.47 -10.80
C ASP A 3 0.74 3.38 -10.13
N VAL A 4 0.52 3.18 -8.82
CA VAL A 4 1.11 2.09 -8.04
C VAL A 4 0.01 1.40 -7.26
N THR A 5 0.02 0.07 -7.24
CA THR A 5 -0.82 -0.73 -6.35
C THR A 5 0.07 -1.55 -5.43
N LEU A 6 -0.07 -1.37 -4.12
CA LEU A 6 0.67 -2.08 -3.08
C LEU A 6 -0.27 -2.94 -2.24
N TYR A 7 0.25 -4.06 -1.76
CA TYR A 7 -0.45 -4.99 -0.89
C TYR A 7 0.34 -5.14 0.40
N GLU A 8 -0.34 -5.00 1.53
CA GLU A 8 0.27 -5.22 2.85
C GLU A 8 0.56 -6.71 3.06
N ILE A 9 1.83 -7.10 3.08
CA ILE A 9 2.25 -8.49 3.17
C ILE A 9 2.14 -9.00 4.60
N SER A 10 2.40 -8.15 5.58
CA SER A 10 2.18 -8.43 6.99
C SER A 10 2.06 -7.11 7.74
N GLU A 11 1.61 -7.16 8.98
CA GLU A 11 1.57 -5.98 9.83
C GLU A 11 1.90 -6.37 11.28
N ARG A 12 2.74 -5.56 11.93
CA ARG A 12 2.94 -5.59 13.37
C ARG A 12 2.30 -4.36 13.97
N VAL A 13 1.44 -4.53 14.97
CA VAL A 13 0.71 -3.45 15.63
C VAL A 13 1.00 -3.38 17.12
N THR A 14 1.09 -2.17 17.66
CA THR A 14 0.95 -1.87 19.09
C THR A 14 -0.17 -0.85 19.32
N PHE A 15 -0.71 -0.87 20.54
CA PHE A 15 -1.73 0.07 20.98
C PHE A 15 -1.26 0.67 22.29
N ASP A 16 -0.92 1.96 22.24
CA ASP A 16 -0.31 2.65 23.36
C ASP A 16 -1.10 3.95 23.63
N PRO A 17 -1.29 4.35 24.89
CA PRO A 17 -1.87 5.66 25.19
C PRO A 17 -1.04 6.79 24.58
N ASP A 18 -1.70 7.83 24.07
CA ASP A 18 -1.02 9.02 23.58
C ASP A 18 -0.26 9.68 24.76
N PRO A 19 1.05 9.92 24.64
CA PRO A 19 1.86 10.53 25.69
C PRO A 19 1.35 11.90 26.16
N HIS A 20 0.68 12.65 25.29
CA HIS A 20 0.14 13.98 25.53
C HIS A 20 -1.34 13.95 25.95
N ASN A 21 -2.05 12.85 25.66
CA ASN A 21 -3.42 12.65 26.09
C ASN A 21 -3.71 11.15 26.34
N PRO A 22 -3.47 10.64 27.56
CA PRO A 22 -3.61 9.21 27.87
C PRO A 22 -5.02 8.62 27.64
N ALA A 23 -6.04 9.46 27.46
CA ALA A 23 -7.40 9.01 27.10
C ALA A 23 -7.52 8.59 25.63
N VAL A 24 -6.59 8.98 24.77
CA VAL A 24 -6.53 8.58 23.36
C VAL A 24 -5.58 7.40 23.23
N ILE A 25 -6.04 6.31 22.60
CA ILE A 25 -5.17 5.20 22.23
C ILE A 25 -4.67 5.43 20.81
N VAL A 26 -3.35 5.35 20.64
CA VAL A 26 -2.68 5.40 19.34
C VAL A 26 -2.34 3.98 18.90
N ARG A 27 -2.79 3.64 17.70
CA ARG A 27 -2.39 2.43 16.98
C ARG A 27 -1.13 2.75 16.20
N THR A 28 -0.02 2.13 16.58
CA THR A 28 1.23 2.19 15.80
C THR A 28 1.39 0.88 15.05
N ALA A 29 1.59 0.95 13.73
CA ALA A 29 1.72 -0.22 12.90
C ALA A 29 2.90 -0.10 11.93
N THR A 30 3.63 -1.19 11.75
CA THR A 30 4.68 -1.30 10.73
C THR A 30 4.37 -2.46 9.80
N SER A 31 4.41 -2.18 8.50
CA SER A 31 3.96 -3.08 7.45
C SER A 31 4.95 -3.10 6.29
N PRO A 32 5.53 -4.27 5.94
CA PRO A 32 6.06 -4.47 4.61
C PRO A 32 4.93 -4.55 3.58
N LEU A 33 5.12 -3.87 2.46
CA LEU A 33 4.22 -3.88 1.32
C LEU A 33 4.97 -4.32 0.06
N LEU A 34 4.27 -5.02 -0.83
CA LEU A 34 4.78 -5.38 -2.14
C LEU A 34 3.71 -5.11 -3.19
N GLY A 35 4.12 -4.68 -4.37
CA GLY A 35 3.19 -4.53 -5.48
C GLY A 35 3.88 -4.00 -6.71
N PHE A 36 3.16 -3.22 -7.51
CA PHE A 36 3.59 -2.87 -8.86
C PHE A 36 3.30 -1.41 -9.19
N ALA A 37 4.27 -0.77 -9.84
CA ALA A 37 4.12 0.50 -10.52
C ALA A 37 3.94 0.28 -12.03
N ALA A 38 2.97 0.98 -12.63
CA ALA A 38 2.76 0.94 -14.06
C ALA A 38 3.93 1.61 -14.81
N VAL A 39 4.32 1.05 -15.96
CA VAL A 39 5.35 1.65 -16.82
C VAL A 39 4.89 3.04 -17.28
N GLY A 40 5.81 4.01 -17.28
CA GLY A 40 5.56 5.41 -17.59
C GLY A 40 5.19 6.27 -16.38
N THR A 41 5.09 5.67 -15.19
CA THR A 41 4.92 6.41 -13.94
C THR A 41 6.28 6.89 -13.41
N PRO A 42 6.33 7.90 -12.54
CA PRO A 42 7.58 8.35 -11.93
C PRO A 42 8.40 7.27 -11.20
N LEU A 43 7.74 6.25 -10.64
CA LEU A 43 8.40 5.10 -10.01
C LEU A 43 8.68 3.94 -10.98
N CYS A 44 8.27 4.04 -12.24
CA CYS A 44 8.64 3.08 -13.28
C CYS A 44 8.80 3.79 -14.63
N PRO A 45 9.84 4.63 -14.80
CA PRO A 45 10.03 5.43 -16.00
C PRO A 45 10.15 4.55 -17.25
N SER A 46 9.62 5.03 -18.37
CA SER A 46 9.66 4.34 -19.66
C SER A 46 11.09 4.04 -20.13
N ASP A 47 12.07 4.83 -19.70
CA ASP A 47 13.49 4.66 -20.05
C ASP A 47 14.05 3.32 -19.58
N LEU A 48 13.45 2.70 -18.56
CA LEU A 48 13.79 1.33 -18.15
C LEU A 48 13.51 0.29 -19.25
N LEU A 49 12.65 0.58 -20.23
CA LEU A 49 12.42 -0.29 -21.39
C LEU A 49 13.64 -0.37 -22.31
N ILE A 50 14.57 0.58 -22.26
CA ILE A 50 15.83 0.52 -23.03
C ILE A 50 16.68 -0.64 -22.50
N SER A 51 16.77 -0.77 -21.19
CA SER A 51 17.51 -1.83 -20.50
C SER A 51 16.72 -3.13 -20.40
N VAL A 52 15.39 -3.05 -20.28
CA VAL A 52 14.48 -4.19 -20.09
C VAL A 52 13.30 -4.09 -21.07
N PRO A 53 13.46 -4.45 -22.36
CA PRO A 53 12.45 -4.20 -23.40
C PRO A 53 11.09 -4.88 -23.21
N ARG A 54 11.00 -5.89 -22.33
CA ARG A 54 9.76 -6.64 -22.04
C ARG A 54 9.17 -6.29 -20.67
N LEU A 55 9.65 -5.24 -20.02
CA LEU A 55 9.13 -4.79 -18.73
C LEU A 55 7.65 -4.41 -18.86
N ARG A 56 6.79 -5.00 -18.02
CA ARG A 56 5.34 -4.72 -18.00
C ARG A 56 4.93 -3.81 -16.85
N SER A 57 5.69 -3.86 -15.77
CA SER A 57 5.55 -3.09 -14.54
C SER A 57 6.84 -3.19 -13.77
N CYS A 58 7.12 -2.23 -12.89
CA CYS A 58 8.21 -2.35 -11.93
C CYS A 58 7.64 -2.88 -10.61
N THR A 59 8.36 -3.77 -9.95
CA THR A 59 7.98 -4.21 -8.60
C THR A 59 8.32 -3.09 -7.62
N VAL A 60 7.44 -2.82 -6.68
CA VAL A 60 7.68 -1.87 -5.59
C VAL A 60 7.61 -2.63 -4.29
N SER A 61 8.71 -2.59 -3.54
CA SER A 61 8.78 -3.05 -2.14
C SER A 61 8.81 -1.84 -1.25
N ALA A 62 8.00 -1.81 -0.20
CA ALA A 62 7.99 -0.71 0.75
C ALA A 62 7.93 -1.24 2.18
N ASN A 63 8.46 -0.47 3.10
CA ASN A 63 8.27 -0.69 4.53
C ASN A 63 7.73 0.58 5.15
N GLY A 64 6.46 0.56 5.52
CA GLY A 64 5.74 1.71 6.05
C GLY A 64 5.45 1.56 7.53
N THR A 65 5.47 2.68 8.24
CA THR A 65 4.99 2.82 9.62
C THR A 65 3.89 3.85 9.66
N SER A 66 2.84 3.58 10.43
CA SER A 66 1.75 4.51 10.70
C SER A 66 1.53 4.67 12.20
N SER A 67 1.09 5.86 12.60
CA SER A 67 0.61 6.17 13.95
C SER A 67 -0.73 6.86 13.85
N VAL A 68 -1.79 6.14 14.24
CA VAL A 68 -3.18 6.53 14.00
C VAL A 68 -3.98 6.52 15.29
N SER A 69 -4.74 7.57 15.56
CA SER A 69 -5.69 7.59 16.67
C SER A 69 -6.82 6.59 16.41
N VAL A 70 -7.09 5.70 17.37
CA VAL A 70 -8.22 4.75 17.24
C VAL A 70 -9.58 5.41 17.47
N VAL A 71 -9.61 6.68 17.86
CA VAL A 71 -10.83 7.46 18.07
C VAL A 71 -11.24 8.18 16.78
N THR A 72 -10.29 8.85 16.13
CA THR A 72 -10.57 9.66 14.93
C THR A 72 -10.26 8.92 13.64
N GLY A 73 -9.36 7.93 13.67
CA GLY A 73 -8.80 7.30 12.48
C GLY A 73 -7.77 8.16 11.75
N LEU A 74 -7.38 9.33 12.31
CA LEU A 74 -6.39 10.21 11.71
C LEU A 74 -5.00 9.93 12.24
N GLY A 75 -3.99 10.13 11.40
CA GLY A 75 -2.61 9.86 11.80
C GLY A 75 -1.58 10.27 10.77
N LEU A 76 -0.33 9.89 11.06
CA LEU A 76 0.81 10.07 10.18
C LEU A 76 1.28 8.73 9.65
N VAL A 77 1.93 8.77 8.49
CA VAL A 77 2.60 7.62 7.88
C VAL A 77 3.97 8.04 7.38
N SER A 78 4.95 7.15 7.47
CA SER A 78 6.27 7.33 6.86
C SER A 78 6.91 5.98 6.56
N GLY A 79 7.95 5.97 5.74
CA GLY A 79 8.64 4.72 5.42
C GLY A 79 9.70 4.86 4.34
N THR A 80 10.16 3.70 3.88
CA THR A 80 11.11 3.55 2.79
C THR A 80 10.49 2.72 1.67
N PHE A 81 11.00 2.87 0.47
CA PHE A 81 10.62 2.04 -0.67
C PHE A 81 11.79 1.80 -1.60
N ASP A 82 11.68 0.70 -2.34
CA ASP A 82 12.54 0.34 -3.45
C ASP A 82 11.69 -0.03 -4.67
N VAL A 83 12.10 0.46 -5.83
CA VAL A 83 11.65 -0.02 -7.13
C VAL A 83 12.64 -1.09 -7.58
N LEU A 84 12.15 -2.29 -7.80
CA LEU A 84 12.93 -3.49 -8.04
C LEU A 84 12.71 -4.00 -9.47
N ILE A 85 13.80 -4.45 -10.08
CA ILE A 85 13.81 -5.27 -11.30
C ILE A 85 14.50 -6.61 -11.00
N ASN A 86 14.37 -7.59 -11.90
CA ASN A 86 15.10 -8.85 -11.76
C ASN A 86 16.61 -8.60 -11.89
N ALA A 87 17.40 -9.04 -10.90
CA ALA A 87 18.84 -9.04 -11.04
C ALA A 87 19.30 -9.90 -12.23
N PRO A 88 20.38 -9.52 -12.93
CA PRO A 88 20.97 -10.34 -13.97
C PRO A 88 21.31 -11.75 -13.45
N GLY A 89 20.85 -12.78 -14.16
CA GLY A 89 21.07 -14.19 -13.79
C GLY A 89 19.96 -14.82 -12.96
N ASN A 90 18.99 -14.05 -12.46
CA ASN A 90 17.80 -14.60 -11.80
C ASN A 90 16.85 -15.27 -12.80
N ASP A 91 16.15 -16.31 -12.34
CA ASP A 91 15.04 -16.89 -13.09
C ASP A 91 13.91 -15.85 -13.23
N PRO A 92 13.26 -15.70 -14.41
CA PRO A 92 12.15 -14.76 -14.59
C PRO A 92 10.96 -14.95 -13.63
N VAL A 93 10.80 -16.12 -13.01
CA VAL A 93 9.74 -16.37 -12.00
C VAL A 93 10.16 -16.00 -10.58
N HIS A 94 11.45 -15.68 -10.35
CA HIS A 94 11.92 -15.18 -9.08
C HIS A 94 11.39 -13.75 -8.83
N VAL A 95 11.18 -13.40 -7.57
CA VAL A 95 10.76 -12.04 -7.22
C VAL A 95 11.88 -11.05 -7.58
N PRO A 96 11.57 -9.91 -8.22
CA PRO A 96 12.53 -8.84 -8.45
C PRO A 96 13.20 -8.39 -7.15
N ASP A 97 14.52 -8.19 -7.20
CA ASP A 97 15.38 -8.01 -6.02
C ASP A 97 16.54 -7.02 -6.24
N LEU A 98 16.69 -6.47 -7.45
CA LEU A 98 17.69 -5.44 -7.74
C LEU A 98 17.05 -4.04 -7.67
N PRO A 99 17.40 -3.20 -6.68
CA PRO A 99 16.89 -1.84 -6.59
C PRO A 99 17.45 -0.95 -7.69
N VAL A 100 16.56 -0.23 -8.38
CA VAL A 100 16.89 0.80 -9.38
C VAL A 100 16.48 2.20 -8.94
N ILE A 101 15.54 2.31 -8.00
CA ILE A 101 15.19 3.55 -7.31
C ILE A 101 14.97 3.20 -5.84
N SER A 102 15.60 3.94 -4.93
CA SER A 102 15.42 3.79 -3.49
C SER A 102 15.08 5.15 -2.89
N GLY A 103 14.13 5.18 -1.97
CA GLY A 103 13.71 6.44 -1.37
C GLY A 103 12.89 6.30 -0.10
N LYS A 104 12.29 7.43 0.27
CA LYS A 104 11.44 7.57 1.45
C LYS A 104 10.09 8.11 1.05
N PHE A 105 9.12 7.90 1.93
CA PHE A 105 7.85 8.60 1.88
C PHE A 105 7.42 9.04 3.27
N ASP A 106 6.62 10.09 3.31
CA ASP A 106 5.98 10.62 4.49
C ASP A 106 4.64 11.23 4.10
N GLY A 107 3.71 11.28 5.05
CA GLY A 107 2.38 11.82 4.80
C GLY A 107 1.43 11.72 5.97
N SER A 108 0.18 12.06 5.68
CA SER A 108 -0.95 11.94 6.59
C SER A 108 -1.92 10.89 6.08
N VAL A 109 -2.46 10.10 7.00
CA VAL A 109 -3.45 9.05 6.73
C VAL A 109 -4.78 9.41 7.38
N ASP A 110 -5.87 9.15 6.66
CA ASP A 110 -7.24 9.29 7.14
C ASP A 110 -7.97 7.94 6.98
N LEU A 111 -8.14 7.26 8.12
CA LEU A 111 -8.93 6.04 8.29
C LEU A 111 -10.27 6.32 8.99
N SER A 112 -10.74 7.57 9.04
CA SER A 112 -11.99 7.94 9.72
C SER A 112 -13.20 7.20 9.16
N ALA A 113 -13.19 6.87 7.87
CA ALA A 113 -14.21 6.02 7.25
C ALA A 113 -14.28 4.65 7.92
N ALA A 114 -13.13 3.98 8.10
CA ALA A 114 -13.04 2.67 8.73
C ALA A 114 -13.32 2.72 10.24
N VAL A 115 -12.77 3.72 10.93
CA VAL A 115 -12.84 3.83 12.40
C VAL A 115 -14.20 4.34 12.87
N VAL A 116 -14.68 5.45 12.30
CA VAL A 116 -15.90 6.14 12.76
C VAL A 116 -17.13 5.62 12.03
N ARG A 117 -17.05 5.47 10.71
CA ARG A 117 -18.21 5.11 9.86
C ARG A 117 -18.32 3.61 9.56
N ARG A 118 -17.34 2.80 9.95
CA ARG A 118 -17.26 1.35 9.65
C ARG A 118 -17.28 1.02 8.16
N VAL A 119 -16.85 1.95 7.31
CA VAL A 119 -16.66 1.76 5.87
C VAL A 119 -15.21 1.36 5.62
N PRO A 120 -14.90 0.21 4.99
CA PRO A 120 -13.54 -0.35 4.90
C PRO A 120 -12.64 0.37 3.87
N HIS A 121 -12.55 1.70 4.00
CA HIS A 121 -11.72 2.59 3.21
C HIS A 121 -10.83 3.46 4.09
N GLY A 122 -9.76 3.95 3.49
CA GLY A 122 -8.97 5.05 4.01
C GLY A 122 -8.31 5.80 2.88
N SER A 123 -7.67 6.91 3.20
CA SER A 123 -6.87 7.69 2.27
C SER A 123 -5.53 8.09 2.86
N VAL A 124 -4.59 8.42 2.00
CA VAL A 124 -3.29 8.98 2.37
C VAL A 124 -2.94 10.09 1.40
N THR A 125 -2.29 11.13 1.89
CA THR A 125 -1.65 12.17 1.10
C THR A 125 -0.25 12.38 1.62
N GLY A 126 0.72 12.53 0.73
CA GLY A 126 2.10 12.63 1.15
C GLY A 126 3.05 12.94 0.02
N THR A 127 4.33 12.73 0.28
CA THR A 127 5.41 12.93 -0.67
C THR A 127 6.33 11.72 -0.70
N PHE A 128 6.76 11.34 -1.90
CA PHE A 128 7.92 10.49 -2.11
C PHE A 128 9.16 11.37 -2.26
N THR A 129 10.28 10.93 -1.71
CA THR A 129 11.57 11.59 -1.88
C THR A 129 12.64 10.56 -2.26
N PHE A 130 13.26 10.74 -3.42
CA PHE A 130 14.27 9.83 -3.97
C PHE A 130 15.21 10.56 -4.94
N PRO A 131 16.46 10.09 -5.12
CA PRO A 131 17.34 10.61 -6.17
C PRO A 131 16.81 10.18 -7.54
N ASP A 132 16.69 11.14 -8.46
CA ASP A 132 16.39 10.87 -9.86
C ASP A 132 17.45 9.91 -10.44
N PRO A 133 17.04 8.81 -11.08
CA PRO A 133 17.99 7.79 -11.54
C PRO A 133 18.91 8.26 -12.66
N THR A 134 18.57 9.36 -13.34
CA THR A 134 19.35 9.89 -14.48
C THR A 134 20.32 10.98 -14.05
N THR A 135 19.87 11.89 -13.20
CA THR A 135 20.59 13.10 -12.79
C THR A 135 21.19 13.00 -11.39
N GLY A 136 20.72 12.06 -10.56
CA GLY A 136 21.07 11.94 -9.15
C GLY A 136 20.50 13.05 -8.27
N GLN A 137 19.77 14.01 -8.83
CA GLN A 137 19.16 15.10 -8.08
C GLN A 137 18.01 14.58 -7.22
N LEU A 138 17.88 15.10 -6.00
CA LEU A 138 16.76 14.73 -5.14
C LEU A 138 15.44 15.25 -5.72
N VAL A 139 14.50 14.34 -5.94
CA VAL A 139 13.14 14.60 -6.40
C VAL A 139 12.19 14.44 -5.23
N THR A 140 11.27 15.38 -5.09
CA THR A 140 10.12 15.26 -4.19
C THR A 140 8.84 15.23 -5.02
N LEU A 141 8.06 14.17 -4.87
CA LEU A 141 6.89 13.89 -5.69
C LEU A 141 5.65 13.74 -4.81
N PRO A 142 4.68 14.66 -4.89
CA PRO A 142 3.41 14.51 -4.17
C PRO A 142 2.61 13.31 -4.67
N PHE A 143 1.89 12.68 -3.75
CA PHE A 143 0.98 11.59 -4.08
C PHE A 143 -0.29 11.64 -3.24
N THR A 144 -1.32 10.99 -3.77
CA THR A 144 -2.52 10.59 -3.04
C THR A 144 -2.65 9.09 -3.10
N GLY A 145 -3.27 8.49 -2.09
CA GLY A 145 -3.50 7.06 -2.04
C GLY A 145 -4.83 6.72 -1.41
N LYS A 146 -5.36 5.55 -1.78
CA LYS A 146 -6.58 4.97 -1.24
C LYS A 146 -6.28 3.61 -0.64
N PHE A 147 -6.61 3.43 0.63
CA PHE A 147 -6.62 2.13 1.28
C PHE A 147 -7.97 1.46 1.07
N ARG A 148 -7.95 0.20 0.65
CA ARG A 148 -9.09 -0.69 0.69
C ARG A 148 -8.81 -1.79 1.70
N LEU A 149 -9.58 -1.81 2.78
CA LEU A 149 -9.46 -2.83 3.81
C LEU A 149 -10.29 -4.05 3.39
N PRO A 150 -9.76 -5.27 3.53
CA PRO A 150 -10.50 -6.47 3.17
C PRO A 150 -11.62 -6.73 4.18
N PHE A 151 -12.74 -7.25 3.70
CA PHE A 151 -13.80 -7.78 4.56
C PHE A 151 -14.38 -9.08 3.98
N GLY A 152 -14.96 -9.89 4.86
CA GLY A 152 -15.70 -11.10 4.49
C GLY A 152 -17.19 -10.87 4.52
N LEU A 153 -17.93 -11.56 3.66
CA LEU A 153 -19.40 -11.62 3.69
C LEU A 153 -19.86 -13.05 3.95
N ASP A 154 -20.90 -13.24 4.76
CA ASP A 154 -21.57 -14.54 4.91
C ASP A 154 -22.48 -14.85 3.70
N ALA A 155 -23.08 -16.05 3.70
CA ALA A 155 -24.02 -16.48 2.66
C ALA A 155 -25.28 -15.59 2.56
N LEU A 156 -25.54 -14.74 3.56
CA LEU A 156 -26.64 -13.80 3.63
C LEU A 156 -26.19 -12.35 3.33
N GLY A 157 -24.94 -12.14 2.92
CA GLY A 157 -24.37 -10.83 2.58
C GLY A 157 -24.02 -9.96 3.80
N ARG A 158 -23.88 -10.52 5.00
CA ARG A 158 -23.51 -9.77 6.22
C ARG A 158 -22.00 -9.79 6.43
N ALA A 159 -21.46 -8.68 6.93
CA ALA A 159 -20.04 -8.56 7.24
C ALA A 159 -19.62 -9.58 8.33
N LEU A 160 -18.63 -10.41 8.03
CA LEU A 160 -18.13 -11.44 8.92
C LEU A 160 -16.87 -11.01 9.67
N ARG A 161 -16.67 -11.64 10.83
CA ARG A 161 -15.48 -11.47 11.68
C ARG A 161 -14.48 -12.63 11.59
N HIS A 162 -14.77 -13.69 10.83
CA HIS A 162 -13.96 -14.92 10.81
C HIS A 162 -13.40 -15.24 9.43
N ARG A 163 -12.26 -15.95 9.42
CA ARG A 163 -11.45 -16.34 8.26
C ARG A 163 -12.13 -17.35 7.34
N ASP A 164 -13.07 -18.13 7.85
CA ASP A 164 -13.52 -19.38 7.23
C ASP A 164 -14.53 -19.19 6.07
N THR A 165 -14.62 -17.99 5.50
CA THR A 165 -15.39 -17.78 4.28
C THR A 165 -14.56 -17.90 3.00
N PRO A 166 -15.13 -18.51 1.95
CA PRO A 166 -14.44 -18.70 0.69
C PRO A 166 -14.26 -17.40 -0.12
N ALA A 167 -14.96 -16.31 0.24
CA ALA A 167 -14.96 -15.06 -0.52
C ALA A 167 -14.67 -13.84 0.37
N HIS A 168 -13.66 -13.07 -0.04
CA HIS A 168 -13.27 -11.81 0.58
C HIS A 168 -13.30 -10.71 -0.48
N PHE A 169 -13.62 -9.49 -0.06
CA PHE A 169 -13.86 -8.38 -0.95
C PHE A 169 -13.16 -7.11 -0.47
N TYR A 170 -12.87 -6.23 -1.42
CA TYR A 170 -12.71 -4.81 -1.18
C TYR A 170 -14.01 -4.10 -1.56
N LEU A 171 -14.27 -2.96 -0.92
CA LEU A 171 -15.38 -2.10 -1.30
C LEU A 171 -14.90 -1.18 -2.43
N ALA A 172 -15.67 -1.06 -3.50
CA ALA A 172 -15.39 -0.15 -4.61
C ALA A 172 -15.67 1.33 -4.23
N ASP A 173 -15.40 2.24 -5.15
CA ASP A 173 -15.48 3.69 -4.90
C ASP A 173 -16.92 4.22 -4.79
N ASP A 174 -17.89 3.46 -5.30
CA ASP A 174 -19.32 3.74 -5.18
C ASP A 174 -19.91 3.28 -3.83
N GLU A 175 -19.05 2.82 -2.91
CA GLU A 175 -19.38 2.28 -1.59
C GLU A 175 -20.43 1.15 -1.59
N SER A 176 -20.67 0.52 -2.74
CA SER A 176 -21.73 -0.48 -2.92
C SER A 176 -21.29 -1.70 -3.72
N SER A 177 -20.41 -1.51 -4.71
CA SER A 177 -19.86 -2.60 -5.49
C SER A 177 -18.76 -3.34 -4.72
N HIS A 178 -18.78 -4.66 -4.79
CA HIS A 178 -17.78 -5.52 -4.16
C HIS A 178 -16.74 -5.99 -5.18
N ILE A 179 -15.47 -5.70 -4.91
CA ILE A 179 -14.33 -6.16 -5.72
C ILE A 179 -13.79 -7.42 -5.07
N ARG A 180 -13.91 -8.56 -5.75
CA ARG A 180 -13.39 -9.83 -5.23
C ARG A 180 -11.86 -9.79 -5.12
N ILE A 181 -11.33 -10.18 -3.96
CA ILE A 181 -9.88 -10.29 -3.72
C ILE A 181 -9.34 -11.50 -4.48
N ARG A 182 -8.36 -11.26 -5.35
CA ARG A 182 -7.72 -12.30 -6.16
C ARG A 182 -6.69 -13.10 -5.35
N SER A 183 -6.22 -14.21 -5.89
CA SER A 183 -5.25 -15.07 -5.20
C SER A 183 -3.88 -14.42 -5.05
N ASP A 184 -3.47 -13.59 -6.01
CA ASP A 184 -2.23 -12.81 -6.05
C ASP A 184 -2.26 -11.57 -5.14
N GLU A 185 -3.41 -11.26 -4.55
CA GLU A 185 -3.62 -10.14 -3.60
C GLU A 185 -3.69 -10.64 -2.15
N ARG A 186 -3.18 -11.85 -1.91
CA ARG A 186 -3.18 -12.49 -0.60
C ARG A 186 -1.75 -12.68 -0.11
N SER A 187 -1.57 -12.52 1.19
CA SER A 187 -0.33 -12.90 1.87
C SER A 187 -0.55 -14.23 2.59
N VAL A 188 0.08 -15.29 2.09
CA VAL A 188 -0.05 -16.66 2.66
C VAL A 188 -1.52 -17.06 2.88
N GLY A 189 -2.39 -16.67 1.94
CA GLY A 189 -3.83 -16.92 1.96
C GLY A 189 -4.68 -15.89 2.70
N PHE A 190 -4.10 -15.00 3.50
CA PHE A 190 -4.81 -13.90 4.14
C PHE A 190 -5.09 -12.78 3.13
N PRO A 191 -6.32 -12.24 3.07
CA PRO A 191 -6.59 -11.07 2.25
C PRO A 191 -5.81 -9.87 2.80
N THR A 192 -5.12 -9.13 1.94
CA THR A 192 -4.28 -8.00 2.37
C THR A 192 -5.05 -6.69 2.27
N VAL A 193 -4.59 -5.65 2.96
CA VAL A 193 -4.96 -4.27 2.61
C VAL A 193 -4.37 -3.95 1.23
N ARG A 194 -5.16 -3.28 0.38
CA ARG A 194 -4.69 -2.75 -0.92
C ARG A 194 -4.54 -1.24 -0.82
N LEU A 195 -3.37 -0.73 -1.18
CA LEU A 195 -3.08 0.69 -1.31
C LEU A 195 -2.93 1.05 -2.79
N GLU A 196 -3.80 1.91 -3.29
CA GLU A 196 -3.81 2.42 -4.66
C GLU A 196 -3.30 3.86 -4.66
N VAL A 197 -2.08 4.09 -5.18
CA VAL A 197 -1.40 5.39 -5.19
C VAL A 197 -1.54 6.06 -6.56
N ARG A 198 -1.61 7.39 -6.55
CA ARG A 198 -1.53 8.26 -7.74
C ARG A 198 -0.60 9.43 -7.48
N PHE A 199 0.26 9.72 -8.44
CA PHE A 199 1.12 10.91 -8.42
C PHE A 199 0.35 12.14 -8.91
N GLN A 200 0.78 13.33 -8.50
CA GLN A 200 0.18 14.61 -8.90
C GLN A 200 1.07 15.39 -9.87
#